data_AF-A0A8S1HET1-F1
#
_entry.id   AF-A0A8S1HET1-F1
#
_cell.length_a   1.000
_cell.length_b   1.000
_cell.length_c   1.000
_cell.angle_alpha   90.00
_cell.angle_beta   90.00
_cell.angle_gamma   90.00
#
_symmetry.space_group_name_H-M   'P 1'
#
loop_
_entity.id
_entity.type
_entity.pdbx_description
1 polymer ?
#
loop_
_entity_poly.entity_id
_entity_poly.type
_entity_poly.pdbx_seq_one_letter_code
_entity_poly.pdbx_strand_id
1 'polypeptide(L)'
;MALHRRTPKQNRKKLKSVDPFNRKASSIKAEKLKGKNFEPKANTDEQPLSRSQKKLIEAKNEPVTKETMKKKKTHRNRILEEAERHGLKKGRFESVEKFVRRCERTMKADVNDHILIAKKGLSGRAEAEINAEYKKLEDAEEKKKEAEKKAVQSRIEKARKQREKEENKRNETRIAKEKRREKRRQNEATDNEEKEEEAAAEPSISKKKEKNPESKAPEVEMPCFFNKKRKHQEKNDPADALNTIEVVPFGARYDAPPTFSKEFKRKMDPLMAKAGSKTLLLHSLLSKSN
;
A
#
# COMPACT_ATOMS: atom_id res chain seq x y z
N MET A 1 0.54 5.33 -24.83
CA MET A 1 0.40 4.68 -26.15
C MET A 1 1.55 3.71 -26.31
N ALA A 2 1.28 2.40 -26.39
CA ALA A 2 2.32 1.39 -26.49
C ALA A 2 2.97 1.43 -27.88
N LEU A 3 4.29 1.64 -27.94
CA LEU A 3 5.07 1.59 -29.17
C LEU A 3 5.04 0.15 -29.72
N HIS A 4 4.30 -0.07 -30.82
CA HIS A 4 4.34 -1.33 -31.56
C HIS A 4 5.78 -1.65 -31.98
N ARG A 5 6.34 -2.76 -31.46
CA ARG A 5 7.64 -3.25 -31.90
C ARG A 5 7.54 -3.67 -33.37
N ARG A 6 8.27 -2.98 -34.25
CA ARG A 6 8.38 -3.33 -35.68
C ARG A 6 8.84 -4.78 -35.82
N THR A 7 8.06 -5.58 -36.54
CA THR A 7 8.46 -6.93 -36.94
C THR A 7 9.79 -6.88 -37.70
N PRO A 8 10.77 -7.73 -37.37
CA PRO A 8 12.05 -7.73 -38.06
C PRO A 8 11.81 -8.05 -39.54
N LYS A 9 12.18 -7.11 -40.42
CA LYS A 9 12.12 -7.30 -41.88
C LYS A 9 13.00 -8.50 -42.22
N GLN A 10 12.39 -9.63 -42.56
CA GLN A 10 13.15 -10.78 -43.05
C GLN A 10 13.88 -10.40 -44.34
N ASN A 11 15.14 -10.86 -44.46
CA ASN A 11 15.96 -10.64 -45.64
C ASN A 11 15.27 -11.22 -46.89
N ARG A 12 14.63 -10.37 -47.70
CA ARG A 12 13.93 -10.71 -48.96
C ARG A 12 14.78 -11.54 -49.95
N LYS A 13 16.11 -11.53 -49.81
CA LYS A 13 17.03 -12.35 -50.61
C LYS A 13 16.85 -13.86 -50.37
N LYS A 14 16.47 -14.29 -49.16
CA LYS A 14 16.30 -15.71 -48.83
C LYS A 14 15.03 -16.32 -49.43
N LEU A 15 13.93 -15.56 -49.52
CA LEU A 15 12.70 -16.03 -50.16
C LEU A 15 12.89 -16.28 -51.66
N LYS A 16 13.57 -15.37 -52.37
CA LYS A 16 13.76 -15.49 -53.83
C LYS A 16 14.58 -16.71 -54.25
N SER A 17 15.49 -17.20 -53.40
CA SER A 17 16.32 -18.38 -53.72
C SER A 17 15.64 -19.73 -53.45
N VAL A 18 14.55 -19.74 -52.66
CA VAL A 18 13.82 -20.94 -52.25
C VAL A 18 12.47 -21.04 -52.98
N ASP A 19 12.07 -20.01 -53.71
CA ASP A 19 10.86 -19.98 -54.54
C ASP A 19 10.97 -20.98 -55.72
N PRO A 20 10.08 -21.99 -55.81
CA PRO A 20 10.10 -22.98 -56.88
C PRO A 20 9.76 -22.41 -58.26
N PHE A 21 9.17 -21.20 -58.34
CA PHE A 21 8.83 -20.55 -59.62
C PHE A 21 9.91 -19.59 -60.13
N ASN A 22 10.98 -19.38 -59.36
CA ASN A 22 12.09 -18.56 -59.80
C ASN A 22 12.99 -19.31 -60.77
N ARG A 23 12.81 -19.09 -62.09
CA ARG A 23 13.61 -19.69 -63.17
C ARG A 23 15.13 -19.43 -63.04
N LYS A 24 15.55 -18.40 -62.29
CA LYS A 24 16.97 -18.08 -62.03
C LYS A 24 17.54 -18.79 -60.80
N ALA A 25 16.74 -19.48 -60.01
CA ALA A 25 17.21 -20.16 -58.80
C ALA A 25 18.09 -21.38 -59.12
N SER A 26 17.80 -22.10 -60.21
CA SER A 26 18.59 -23.24 -60.68
C SER A 26 19.98 -22.80 -61.15
N SER A 27 20.07 -21.71 -61.92
CA SER A 27 21.36 -21.17 -62.39
C SER A 27 22.24 -20.67 -61.25
N ILE A 28 21.66 -19.98 -60.25
CA ILE A 28 22.39 -19.53 -59.05
C ILE A 28 22.90 -20.71 -58.22
N LYS A 29 22.13 -21.81 -58.14
CA LYS A 29 22.59 -23.05 -57.49
C LYS A 29 23.73 -23.70 -58.27
N ALA A 30 23.65 -23.74 -59.60
CA ALA A 30 24.69 -24.28 -60.47
C ALA A 30 25.99 -23.45 -60.41
N GLU A 31 25.90 -22.11 -60.37
CA GLU A 31 27.05 -21.22 -60.18
C GLU A 31 27.73 -21.43 -58.82
N LYS A 32 26.97 -21.67 -57.75
CA LYS A 32 27.53 -22.00 -56.42
C LYS A 32 28.23 -23.37 -56.38
N LEU A 33 27.91 -24.25 -57.31
CA LEU A 33 28.53 -25.57 -57.45
C LEU A 33 29.73 -25.52 -58.41
N LYS A 34 29.74 -24.60 -59.38
CA LYS A 34 30.92 -24.30 -60.21
C LYS A 34 32.07 -23.81 -59.32
N GLY A 35 33.17 -24.56 -59.31
CA GLY A 35 34.36 -24.28 -58.48
C GLY A 35 34.46 -25.08 -57.19
N LYS A 36 33.41 -25.83 -56.80
CA LYS A 36 33.54 -26.89 -55.78
C LYS A 36 33.88 -28.20 -56.49
N ASN A 37 35.16 -28.41 -56.74
CA ASN A 37 35.66 -29.69 -57.22
C ASN A 37 35.47 -30.73 -56.11
N PHE A 38 34.42 -31.55 -56.24
CA PHE A 38 34.30 -32.84 -55.56
C PHE A 38 35.01 -33.91 -56.40
N GLU A 39 36.17 -33.60 -56.96
CA GLU A 39 36.99 -34.63 -57.56
C GLU A 39 37.39 -35.59 -56.44
N PRO A 40 37.16 -36.91 -56.58
CA PRO A 40 37.75 -37.88 -55.68
C PRO A 40 39.26 -37.67 -55.76
N LYS A 41 39.90 -37.38 -54.63
CA LYS A 41 41.36 -37.20 -54.57
C LYS A 41 41.98 -38.51 -55.08
N ALA A 42 42.59 -38.46 -56.26
CA ALA A 42 43.03 -39.62 -57.02
C ALA A 42 44.14 -40.47 -56.38
N ASN A 43 44.52 -40.22 -55.11
CA ASN A 43 45.63 -40.88 -54.43
C ASN A 43 45.28 -41.36 -53.02
N THR A 44 44.02 -41.73 -52.76
CA THR A 44 43.64 -42.42 -51.52
C THR A 44 42.44 -43.32 -51.81
N ASP A 45 42.70 -44.62 -52.01
CA ASP A 45 41.64 -45.66 -52.09
C ASP A 45 40.79 -45.76 -50.81
N GLU A 46 41.20 -45.08 -49.74
CA GLU A 46 40.42 -44.93 -48.53
C GLU A 46 39.46 -43.75 -48.65
N GLN A 47 38.18 -44.06 -48.89
CA GLN A 47 37.12 -43.09 -48.68
C GLN A 47 37.23 -42.51 -47.26
N PRO A 48 37.26 -41.17 -47.08
CA PRO A 48 37.34 -40.60 -45.75
C PRO A 48 36.12 -41.04 -44.95
N LEU A 49 36.37 -41.73 -43.84
CA LEU A 49 35.32 -42.24 -42.95
C LEU A 49 34.30 -41.15 -42.64
N SER A 50 33.02 -41.50 -42.77
CA SER A 50 31.95 -40.56 -42.47
C SER A 50 32.00 -40.13 -41.00
N ARG A 51 31.45 -38.96 -40.68
CA ARG A 51 31.47 -38.43 -39.31
C ARG A 51 30.83 -39.40 -38.30
N SER A 52 29.85 -40.19 -38.72
CA SER A 52 29.24 -41.23 -37.87
C SER A 52 30.15 -42.44 -37.69
N GLN A 53 30.86 -42.88 -38.74
CA GLN A 53 31.84 -43.97 -38.65
C GLN A 53 33.02 -43.61 -37.75
N LYS A 54 33.54 -42.37 -37.84
CA LYS A 54 34.59 -41.88 -36.93
C LYS A 54 34.14 -41.93 -35.47
N LYS A 55 32.92 -41.46 -35.18
CA LYS A 55 32.34 -41.55 -33.83
C LYS A 55 32.14 -42.99 -33.34
N LEU A 56 31.82 -43.94 -34.22
CA LEU A 56 31.69 -45.35 -33.88
C LEU A 56 33.04 -45.98 -33.57
N ILE A 57 34.09 -45.61 -34.31
CA ILE A 57 35.46 -46.07 -34.06
C ILE A 57 35.97 -45.49 -32.73
N GLU A 58 35.77 -44.19 -32.50
CA GLU A 58 36.05 -43.55 -31.20
C GLU A 58 35.31 -44.24 -30.05
N ALA A 59 34.02 -44.53 -30.21
CA ALA A 59 33.22 -45.22 -29.19
C ALA A 59 33.60 -46.70 -28.97
N LYS A 60 34.21 -47.37 -29.96
CA LYS A 60 34.75 -48.73 -29.83
C LYS A 60 36.13 -48.74 -29.17
N ASN A 61 36.92 -47.69 -29.40
CA ASN A 61 38.29 -47.56 -28.88
C ASN A 61 38.33 -47.00 -27.45
N GLU A 62 37.30 -46.27 -27.01
CA GLU A 62 37.17 -45.89 -25.60
C GLU A 62 36.83 -47.13 -24.74
N PRO A 63 37.71 -47.56 -23.81
CA PRO A 63 37.39 -48.65 -22.91
C PRO A 63 36.23 -48.23 -22.01
N VAL A 64 35.07 -48.84 -22.23
CA VAL A 64 33.88 -48.55 -21.44
C VAL A 64 34.04 -49.13 -20.04
N THR A 65 34.61 -48.34 -19.13
CA THR A 65 34.71 -48.71 -17.73
C THR A 65 33.32 -48.78 -17.07
N LYS A 66 33.15 -49.64 -16.06
CA LYS A 66 31.88 -49.76 -15.31
C LYS A 66 31.42 -48.39 -14.74
N GLU A 67 32.35 -47.49 -14.46
CA GLU A 67 32.08 -46.13 -13.99
C GLU A 67 31.49 -45.23 -15.09
N THR A 68 31.99 -45.29 -16.32
CA THR A 68 31.44 -44.49 -17.44
C THR A 68 30.05 -44.97 -17.83
N MET A 69 29.77 -46.28 -17.74
CA MET A 69 28.41 -46.82 -17.90
C MET A 69 27.46 -46.33 -16.80
N LYS A 70 27.90 -46.31 -15.53
CA LYS A 70 27.11 -45.77 -14.41
C LYS A 70 26.82 -44.28 -14.62
N LYS A 71 27.82 -43.48 -15.01
CA LYS A 71 27.67 -42.05 -15.33
C LYS A 71 26.73 -41.80 -16.52
N LYS A 72 26.79 -42.62 -17.59
CA LYS A 72 25.85 -42.56 -18.72
C LYS A 72 24.41 -42.94 -18.33
N LYS A 73 24.23 -43.82 -17.34
CA LYS A 73 22.90 -44.24 -16.85
C LYS A 73 22.26 -43.19 -15.94
N THR A 74 23.05 -42.41 -15.21
CA THR A 74 22.59 -41.26 -14.41
C THR A 74 22.30 -40.02 -15.25
N HIS A 75 22.94 -39.88 -16.42
CA HIS A 75 22.80 -38.77 -17.38
C HIS A 75 21.48 -38.71 -18.17
N ARG A 76 20.43 -39.43 -17.74
CA ARG A 76 19.15 -39.48 -18.50
C ARG A 76 18.16 -38.37 -18.13
N ASN A 77 18.36 -37.66 -17.03
CA ASN A 77 17.41 -36.66 -16.57
C ASN A 77 17.90 -35.25 -16.90
N ARG A 78 17.73 -34.83 -18.16
CA ARG A 78 18.01 -33.45 -18.63
C ARG A 78 17.42 -32.38 -17.70
N ILE A 79 16.26 -32.64 -17.12
CA ILE A 79 15.57 -31.76 -16.16
C ILE A 79 16.43 -31.52 -14.90
N LEU A 80 17.09 -32.55 -14.37
CA LEU A 80 17.94 -32.39 -13.19
C LEU A 80 19.21 -31.61 -13.54
N GLU A 81 19.79 -31.85 -14.71
CA GLU A 81 20.97 -31.11 -15.17
C GLU A 81 20.66 -29.62 -15.42
N GLU A 82 19.53 -29.31 -16.06
CA GLU A 82 19.10 -27.93 -16.26
C GLU A 82 18.82 -27.24 -14.93
N ALA A 83 18.13 -27.91 -14.02
CA ALA A 83 17.88 -27.36 -12.68
C ALA A 83 19.19 -27.12 -11.91
N GLU A 84 20.17 -28.03 -12.00
CA GLU A 84 21.49 -27.84 -11.39
C GLU A 84 22.27 -26.67 -12.00
N ARG A 85 22.17 -26.42 -13.31
CA ARG A 85 22.73 -25.21 -13.95
C ARG A 85 22.12 -23.92 -13.42
N HIS A 86 20.84 -23.96 -13.04
CA HIS A 86 20.14 -22.86 -12.36
C HIS A 86 20.35 -22.86 -10.84
N GLY A 87 21.27 -23.68 -10.31
CA GLY A 87 21.60 -23.75 -8.88
C GLY A 87 20.61 -24.55 -8.03
N LEU A 88 19.60 -25.18 -8.63
CA LEU A 88 18.59 -25.97 -7.93
C LEU A 88 18.99 -27.45 -7.93
N LYS A 89 19.39 -27.96 -6.76
CA LYS A 89 19.71 -29.37 -6.56
C LYS A 89 18.52 -30.14 -6.00
N LYS A 90 18.33 -31.36 -6.48
CA LYS A 90 17.33 -32.28 -5.94
C LYS A 90 17.71 -32.73 -4.54
N GLY A 91 16.76 -32.73 -3.60
CA GLY A 91 17.01 -33.26 -2.25
C GLY A 91 17.24 -34.77 -2.25
N ARG A 92 18.03 -35.27 -1.27
CA ARG A 92 18.38 -36.70 -1.15
C ARG A 92 17.15 -37.62 -1.08
N PHE A 93 16.11 -37.20 -0.37
CA PHE A 93 14.87 -37.97 -0.14
C PHE A 93 13.68 -37.43 -0.95
N GLU A 94 13.92 -36.55 -1.91
CA GLU A 94 12.86 -35.94 -2.70
C GLU A 94 12.49 -36.81 -3.90
N SER A 95 11.21 -36.88 -4.27
CA SER A 95 10.80 -37.44 -5.56
C SER A 95 11.04 -36.43 -6.67
N VAL A 96 11.22 -36.88 -7.92
CA VAL A 96 11.41 -35.96 -9.06
C VAL A 96 10.22 -35.02 -9.21
N GLU A 97 9.00 -35.51 -8.99
CA GLU A 97 7.79 -34.68 -9.05
C GLU A 97 7.78 -33.57 -7.97
N LYS A 98 8.14 -33.89 -6.72
CA LYS A 98 8.23 -32.90 -5.65
C LYS A 98 9.30 -31.84 -5.95
N PHE A 99 10.42 -32.27 -6.52
CA PHE A 99 11.49 -31.39 -6.97
C PHE A 99 11.01 -30.42 -8.05
N VAL A 100 10.36 -30.93 -9.09
CA VAL A 100 9.79 -30.10 -10.16
C VAL A 100 8.78 -29.09 -9.61
N ARG A 101 7.86 -29.52 -8.73
CA ARG A 101 6.91 -28.62 -8.07
C ARG A 101 7.61 -27.53 -7.23
N ARG A 102 8.74 -27.84 -6.59
CA ARG A 102 9.54 -26.83 -5.88
C ARG A 102 10.17 -25.84 -6.84
N CYS A 103 10.80 -26.31 -7.91
CA CYS A 103 11.37 -25.45 -8.96
C CYS A 103 10.31 -24.53 -9.57
N GLU A 104 9.11 -25.05 -9.85
CA GLU A 104 7.99 -24.25 -10.35
C GLU A 104 7.57 -23.15 -9.37
N ARG A 105 7.55 -23.45 -8.06
CA ARG A 105 7.19 -22.46 -7.03
C ARG A 105 8.24 -21.36 -6.91
N THR A 106 9.52 -21.71 -6.91
CA THR A 106 10.61 -20.73 -6.84
C THR A 106 10.60 -19.84 -8.07
N MET A 107 10.50 -20.43 -9.28
CA MET A 107 10.42 -19.65 -10.52
C MET A 107 9.19 -18.75 -10.57
N LYS A 108 8.03 -19.21 -10.08
CA LYS A 108 6.82 -18.36 -9.99
C LYS A 108 7.00 -17.21 -9.00
N ALA A 109 7.67 -17.44 -7.87
CA ALA A 109 7.98 -16.37 -6.92
C ALA A 109 8.90 -15.32 -7.57
N ASP A 110 9.99 -15.75 -8.20
CA ASP A 110 10.94 -14.86 -8.87
C ASP A 110 10.25 -14.03 -9.98
N VAL A 111 9.39 -14.66 -10.79
CA VAL A 111 8.60 -13.97 -11.82
C VAL A 111 7.64 -12.95 -11.19
N ASN A 112 6.98 -13.30 -10.09
CA ASN A 112 6.09 -12.38 -9.39
C ASN A 112 6.84 -11.18 -8.79
N ASP A 113 8.03 -11.40 -8.25
CA ASP A 113 8.88 -10.34 -7.72
C ASP A 113 9.31 -9.37 -8.83
N HIS A 114 9.72 -9.90 -9.99
CA HIS A 114 10.01 -9.08 -11.16
C HIS A 114 8.78 -8.31 -11.66
N ILE A 115 7.60 -8.93 -11.66
CA ILE A 115 6.35 -8.25 -11.99
C ILE A 115 6.06 -7.13 -10.98
N LEU A 116 6.31 -7.35 -9.69
CA LEU A 116 6.08 -6.36 -8.65
C LEU A 116 7.04 -5.17 -8.77
N ILE A 117 8.33 -5.44 -8.98
CA ILE A 117 9.35 -4.41 -9.26
C ILE A 117 8.97 -3.59 -10.50
N ALA A 118 8.51 -4.25 -11.56
CA ALA A 118 8.05 -3.58 -12.78
C ALA A 118 6.78 -2.74 -12.54
N LYS A 119 5.79 -3.27 -11.82
CA LYS A 119 4.55 -2.56 -11.46
C LYS A 119 4.83 -1.33 -10.61
N LYS A 120 5.83 -1.40 -9.73
CA LYS A 120 6.29 -0.27 -8.91
C LYS A 120 7.17 0.72 -9.69
N GLY A 121 7.44 0.47 -10.96
CA GLY A 121 8.29 1.33 -11.79
C GLY A 121 9.76 1.36 -11.35
N LEU A 122 10.18 0.41 -10.52
CA LEU A 122 11.55 0.30 -10.00
C LEU A 122 12.46 -0.47 -10.96
N SER A 123 11.89 -1.20 -11.91
CA SER A 123 12.65 -1.98 -12.90
C SER A 123 13.53 -1.04 -13.75
N GLY A 124 14.85 -1.29 -13.74
CA GLY A 124 15.82 -0.55 -14.54
C GLY A 124 16.27 0.80 -13.94
N ARG A 125 15.79 1.18 -12.75
CA ARG A 125 16.30 2.34 -12.01
C ARG A 125 17.57 1.97 -11.24
N ALA A 126 18.52 2.90 -11.16
CA ALA A 126 19.72 2.71 -10.36
C ALA A 126 19.36 2.79 -8.86
N GLU A 127 19.96 1.91 -8.05
CA GLU A 127 19.74 1.88 -6.59
C GLU A 127 20.04 3.23 -5.92
N ALA A 128 21.03 3.96 -6.44
CA ALA A 128 21.39 5.29 -5.96
C ALA A 128 20.26 6.32 -6.11
N GLU A 129 19.51 6.27 -7.21
CA GLU A 129 18.38 7.19 -7.45
C GLU A 129 17.23 6.88 -6.49
N ILE A 130 16.92 5.60 -6.31
CA ILE A 130 15.90 5.12 -5.37
C ILE A 130 16.25 5.60 -3.96
N ASN A 131 17.50 5.41 -3.52
CA ASN A 131 17.96 5.84 -2.20
C ASN A 131 17.92 7.36 -2.02
N ALA A 132 18.22 8.13 -3.07
CA ALA A 132 18.11 9.58 -3.04
C ALA A 132 16.64 10.05 -2.93
N GLU A 133 15.71 9.38 -3.60
CA GLU A 133 14.26 9.63 -3.45
C GLU A 133 13.79 9.34 -2.02
N TYR A 134 14.22 8.23 -1.41
CA TYR A 134 13.91 7.90 -0.01
C TYR A 134 14.43 8.95 0.97
N LYS A 135 15.68 9.41 0.82
CA LYS A 135 16.22 10.48 1.66
C LYS A 135 15.41 11.77 1.58
N LYS A 136 14.96 12.16 0.39
CA LYS A 136 14.10 13.34 0.22
C LYS A 136 12.75 13.19 0.92
N LEU A 137 12.19 11.97 0.94
CA LEU A 137 10.95 11.69 1.66
C LEU A 137 11.15 11.77 3.18
N GLU A 138 12.25 11.21 3.69
CA GLU A 138 12.63 11.29 5.11
C GLU A 138 12.83 12.75 5.55
N ASP A 139 13.64 13.52 4.80
CA ASP A 139 13.86 14.95 5.07
C ASP A 139 12.55 15.75 5.06
N ALA A 140 11.62 15.41 4.16
CA ALA A 140 10.32 16.06 4.09
C ALA A 140 9.42 15.70 5.28
N GLU A 141 9.48 14.46 5.77
CA GLU A 141 8.75 14.01 6.95
C GLU A 141 9.30 14.65 8.23
N GLU A 142 10.62 14.76 8.36
CA GLU A 142 11.26 15.46 9.46
C GLU A 142 10.85 16.93 9.50
N LYS A 143 10.88 17.63 8.35
CA LYS A 143 10.40 19.02 8.25
C LYS A 143 8.94 19.17 8.67
N LYS A 144 8.07 18.22 8.29
CA LYS A 144 6.66 18.21 8.73
C LYS A 144 6.55 18.05 10.25
N LYS A 145 7.26 17.07 10.83
CA LYS A 145 7.28 16.84 12.28
C LYS A 145 7.81 18.06 13.04
N GLU A 146 8.86 18.71 12.54
CA GLU A 146 9.38 19.94 13.13
C GLU A 146 8.39 21.11 13.03
N ALA A 147 7.73 21.29 11.88
CA ALA A 147 6.71 22.30 11.70
C ALA A 147 5.52 22.07 12.65
N GLU A 148 5.10 20.81 12.84
CA GLU A 148 4.07 20.44 13.81
C GLU A 148 4.49 20.75 15.24
N LYS A 149 5.73 20.39 15.65
CA LYS A 149 6.28 20.73 16.97
C LYS A 149 6.27 22.25 17.20
N LYS A 150 6.74 23.03 16.23
CA LYS A 150 6.74 24.51 16.29
C LYS A 150 5.32 25.07 16.35
N ALA A 151 4.38 24.51 15.59
CA ALA A 151 2.98 24.92 15.63
C ALA A 151 2.35 24.65 17.01
N VAL A 152 2.61 23.49 17.61
CA VAL A 152 2.15 23.17 18.97
C VAL A 152 2.75 24.12 20.00
N GLN A 153 4.06 24.37 19.94
CA GLN A 153 4.74 25.33 20.83
C GLN A 153 4.13 26.73 20.71
N SER A 154 3.92 27.22 19.49
CA SER A 154 3.30 28.53 19.26
C SER A 154 1.86 28.62 19.80
N ARG A 155 1.09 27.52 19.76
CA ARG A 155 -0.25 27.45 20.34
C ARG A 155 -0.20 27.50 21.87
N ILE A 156 0.75 26.79 22.47
CA ILE A 156 0.97 26.82 23.93
C ILE A 156 1.36 28.23 24.39
N GLU A 157 2.27 28.89 23.70
CA GLU A 157 2.68 30.26 24.03
C GLU A 157 1.54 31.26 23.88
N LYS A 158 0.74 31.17 22.82
CA LYS A 158 -0.46 32.01 22.64
C LYS A 158 -1.46 31.79 23.77
N ALA A 159 -1.70 30.53 24.17
CA ALA A 159 -2.56 30.21 25.29
C ALA A 159 -2.03 30.75 26.62
N ARG A 160 -0.71 30.66 26.87
CA ARG A 160 -0.06 31.25 28.06
C ARG A 160 -0.24 32.77 28.10
N LYS A 161 0.04 33.47 27.01
CA LYS A 161 -0.14 34.93 26.91
C LYS A 161 -1.59 35.36 27.11
N GLN A 162 -2.55 34.56 26.64
CA GLN A 162 -3.98 34.84 26.88
C GLN A 162 -4.35 34.70 28.36
N ARG A 163 -3.88 33.63 29.02
CA ARG A 163 -4.10 33.42 30.47
C ARG A 163 -3.50 34.55 31.30
N GLU A 164 -2.27 34.96 30.99
CA GLU A 164 -1.58 36.07 31.67
C GLU A 164 -2.33 37.42 31.49
N LYS A 165 -2.80 37.72 30.28
CA LYS A 165 -3.61 38.91 30.03
C LYS A 165 -4.94 38.89 30.78
N GLU A 166 -5.58 37.72 30.88
CA GLU A 166 -6.82 37.57 31.64
C GLU A 166 -6.59 37.72 33.15
N GLU A 167 -5.50 37.17 33.67
CA GLU A 167 -5.10 37.30 35.07
C GLU A 167 -4.77 38.76 35.42
N ASN A 168 -4.02 39.47 34.57
CA ASN A 168 -3.74 40.89 34.76
C ASN A 168 -5.03 41.72 34.78
N LYS A 169 -5.98 41.46 33.86
CA LYS A 169 -7.31 42.12 33.90
C LYS A 169 -8.09 41.80 35.17
N ARG A 170 -8.02 40.57 35.68
CA ARG A 170 -8.65 40.18 36.96
C ARG A 170 -7.98 40.91 38.14
N ASN A 171 -6.67 41.08 38.12
CA ASN A 171 -5.95 41.81 39.15
C ASN A 171 -6.24 43.32 39.10
N GLU A 172 -6.26 43.93 37.92
CA GLU A 172 -6.66 45.34 37.72
C GLU A 172 -8.09 45.59 38.22
N THR A 173 -9.04 44.70 37.91
CA THR A 173 -10.42 44.82 38.40
C THR A 173 -10.54 44.62 39.91
N ARG A 174 -9.68 43.79 40.53
CA ARG A 174 -9.59 43.66 42.00
C ARG A 174 -9.05 44.94 42.63
N ILE A 175 -7.94 45.49 42.13
CA ILE A 175 -7.35 46.75 42.60
C ILE A 175 -8.34 47.91 42.44
N ALA A 176 -9.05 47.99 41.32
CA ALA A 176 -10.07 49.01 41.10
C ALA A 176 -11.25 48.89 42.09
N LYS A 177 -11.68 47.67 42.42
CA LYS A 177 -12.70 47.41 43.45
C LYS A 177 -12.22 47.80 44.84
N GLU A 178 -10.95 47.53 45.15
CA GLU A 178 -10.32 47.88 46.42
C GLU A 178 -10.21 49.40 46.59
N LYS A 179 -9.69 50.12 45.59
CA LYS A 179 -9.69 51.60 45.58
C LYS A 179 -11.08 52.20 45.71
N ARG A 180 -12.12 51.57 45.14
CA ARG A 180 -13.52 52.01 45.30
C ARG A 180 -14.03 51.78 46.73
N ARG A 181 -13.64 50.69 47.39
CA ARG A 181 -13.96 50.44 48.81
C ARG A 181 -13.24 51.43 49.72
N GLU A 182 -11.99 51.75 49.42
CA GLU A 182 -11.19 52.71 50.18
C GLU A 182 -11.76 54.14 50.06
N LYS A 183 -12.16 54.58 48.87
CA LYS A 183 -12.89 55.85 48.69
C LYS A 183 -14.22 55.89 49.46
N ARG A 184 -14.95 54.78 49.52
CA ARG A 184 -16.19 54.69 50.33
C ARG A 184 -15.89 54.83 51.82
N ARG A 185 -14.84 54.19 52.32
CA ARG A 185 -14.40 54.32 53.72
C ARG A 185 -13.94 55.74 54.06
N GLN A 186 -13.28 56.43 53.14
CA GLN A 186 -12.91 57.84 53.34
C GLN A 186 -14.13 58.76 53.36
N ASN A 187 -15.12 58.53 52.49
CA ASN A 187 -16.38 59.29 52.51
C ASN A 187 -17.25 58.97 53.74
N GLU A 188 -17.27 57.71 54.21
CA GLU A 188 -17.96 57.33 55.45
C GLU A 188 -17.28 57.93 56.70
N ALA A 189 -15.96 58.13 56.67
CA ALA A 189 -15.25 58.83 57.74
C ALA A 189 -15.54 60.33 57.78
N THR A 190 -15.88 60.97 56.66
CA THR A 190 -16.32 62.37 56.62
C THR A 190 -17.81 62.55 56.93
N ASP A 191 -18.66 61.57 56.61
CA ASP A 191 -20.10 61.60 56.95
C ASP A 191 -20.38 61.24 58.44
N ASN A 192 -19.44 60.55 59.12
CA ASN A 192 -19.56 60.22 60.54
C ASN A 192 -19.23 61.39 61.50
N GLU A 193 -18.79 62.55 61.02
CA GLU A 193 -18.74 63.78 61.82
C GLU A 193 -20.05 64.60 61.75
N GLU A 194 -20.99 64.26 60.86
CA GLU A 194 -22.28 64.98 60.72
C GLU A 194 -23.53 64.18 61.13
N LYS A 195 -23.39 62.94 61.63
CA LYS A 195 -24.52 62.10 62.06
C LYS A 195 -24.30 61.40 63.40
N GLU A 196 -24.07 62.18 64.45
CA GLU A 196 -24.50 61.83 65.80
C GLU A 196 -25.84 62.52 66.08
N GLU A 197 -26.95 61.94 65.60
CA GLU A 197 -28.30 62.10 66.20
C GLU A 197 -29.30 61.32 65.34
N GLU A 198 -29.56 60.07 65.72
CA GLU A 198 -30.90 59.52 65.99
C GLU A 198 -30.87 57.99 65.98
N ALA A 199 -31.43 57.44 67.06
CA ALA A 199 -31.38 56.04 67.43
C ALA A 199 -32.65 55.27 67.02
N ALA A 200 -32.51 53.94 67.12
CA ALA A 200 -33.53 52.92 67.38
C ALA A 200 -34.32 52.32 66.19
N ALA A 201 -34.14 51.00 65.97
CA ALA A 201 -35.17 49.99 66.24
C ALA A 201 -34.71 48.58 65.81
N GLU A 202 -35.13 47.60 66.59
CA GLU A 202 -34.77 46.17 66.61
C GLU A 202 -35.48 45.28 65.54
N PRO A 203 -35.17 43.96 65.46
CA PRO A 203 -35.26 43.13 64.25
C PRO A 203 -36.51 42.23 64.14
N SER A 204 -36.75 41.59 62.98
CA SER A 204 -37.80 40.57 62.83
C SER A 204 -37.44 39.37 61.92
N ILE A 205 -38.15 38.27 62.18
CA ILE A 205 -37.87 36.83 62.01
C ILE A 205 -38.40 36.25 60.67
N SER A 206 -37.84 35.10 60.26
CA SER A 206 -38.48 33.93 59.56
C SER A 206 -38.29 33.86 58.02
N LYS A 207 -38.05 32.72 57.35
CA LYS A 207 -38.55 31.34 57.52
C LYS A 207 -37.60 30.25 56.99
N LYS A 208 -37.70 29.07 57.63
CA LYS A 208 -37.24 27.72 57.25
C LYS A 208 -37.67 27.25 55.85
N LYS A 209 -36.86 26.39 55.23
CA LYS A 209 -37.34 25.09 54.71
C LYS A 209 -36.19 24.08 54.53
N GLU A 210 -36.19 23.07 55.40
CA GLU A 210 -35.47 21.80 55.24
C GLU A 210 -36.16 20.91 54.19
N LYS A 211 -35.37 20.19 53.39
CA LYS A 211 -35.61 18.79 52.99
C LYS A 211 -34.27 18.11 52.69
N ASN A 212 -33.93 17.11 53.51
CA ASN A 212 -33.01 16.00 53.21
C ASN A 212 -33.87 14.79 52.75
N PRO A 213 -33.35 13.61 52.35
CA PRO A 213 -31.96 13.17 52.12
C PRO A 213 -31.81 12.30 50.83
N GLU A 214 -30.65 11.64 50.69
CA GLU A 214 -30.33 10.47 49.84
C GLU A 214 -29.84 10.71 48.39
N SER A 215 -28.52 10.60 48.20
CA SER A 215 -27.98 9.74 47.14
C SER A 215 -26.48 9.48 47.35
N LYS A 216 -26.21 8.22 47.68
CA LYS A 216 -25.11 7.34 47.21
C LYS A 216 -23.74 7.99 46.93
N ALA A 217 -22.76 7.49 47.68
CA ALA A 217 -21.33 7.64 47.41
C ALA A 217 -20.99 7.35 45.94
N PRO A 218 -20.13 8.16 45.30
CA PRO A 218 -19.59 7.82 43.99
C PRO A 218 -18.47 6.80 44.17
N GLU A 219 -18.74 5.60 43.68
CA GLU A 219 -17.75 4.57 43.39
C GLU A 219 -16.72 5.14 42.40
N VAL A 220 -15.44 5.15 42.81
CA VAL A 220 -14.33 5.63 41.99
C VAL A 220 -14.01 4.54 40.96
N GLU A 221 -14.75 4.52 39.86
CA GLU A 221 -14.34 3.77 38.67
C GLU A 221 -13.26 4.54 37.92
N MET A 222 -12.02 4.04 38.02
CA MET A 222 -10.90 4.43 37.18
C MET A 222 -11.25 4.23 35.69
N PRO A 223 -11.25 5.29 34.87
CA PRO A 223 -11.64 5.12 33.49
C PRO A 223 -10.45 4.62 32.65
N CYS A 224 -10.50 3.35 32.26
CA CYS A 224 -9.64 2.73 31.26
C CYS A 224 -9.82 3.38 29.87
N PHE A 225 -9.25 4.57 29.65
CA PHE A 225 -9.35 5.30 28.37
C PHE A 225 -8.30 4.91 27.30
N PHE A 226 -7.41 3.94 27.55
CA PHE A 226 -6.26 3.70 26.66
C PHE A 226 -6.45 2.70 25.51
N ASN A 227 -7.50 1.88 25.48
CA ASN A 227 -7.56 0.75 24.53
C ASN A 227 -8.57 0.88 23.37
N LYS A 228 -9.38 1.96 23.29
CA LYS A 228 -10.38 2.11 22.22
C LYS A 228 -9.85 2.68 20.90
N LYS A 229 -8.69 3.36 20.90
CA LYS A 229 -8.14 3.99 19.68
C LYS A 229 -7.32 3.04 18.79
N ARG A 230 -6.77 1.94 19.32
CA ARG A 230 -6.02 0.95 18.51
C ARG A 230 -6.92 0.11 17.60
N LYS A 231 -8.14 -0.22 18.01
CA LYS A 231 -9.05 -1.08 17.21
C LYS A 231 -9.68 -0.40 15.99
N HIS A 232 -9.61 0.93 15.88
CA HIS A 232 -10.18 1.67 14.75
C HIS A 232 -9.17 2.00 13.63
N GLN A 233 -7.87 1.89 13.90
CA GLN A 233 -6.84 2.10 12.87
C GLN A 233 -6.61 0.84 12.03
N GLU A 234 -6.64 -0.35 12.64
CA GLU A 234 -6.43 -1.64 11.94
C GLU A 234 -7.53 -2.00 10.92
N LYS A 235 -8.71 -1.33 10.95
CA LYS A 235 -9.82 -1.61 10.02
C LYS A 235 -9.90 -0.68 8.83
N ASN A 236 -9.03 0.33 8.75
CA ASN A 236 -9.10 1.39 7.75
C ASN A 236 -7.87 1.44 6.83
N ASP A 237 -7.07 0.36 6.76
CA ASP A 237 -6.05 0.25 5.74
C ASP A 237 -6.72 0.01 4.38
N PRO A 238 -6.58 0.93 3.40
CA PRO A 238 -7.24 0.80 2.10
C PRO A 238 -6.73 -0.40 1.27
N ALA A 239 -5.62 -1.00 1.69
CA ALA A 239 -5.06 -2.21 1.09
C ALA A 239 -5.84 -3.48 1.49
N ASP A 240 -6.40 -3.54 2.71
CA ASP A 240 -7.18 -4.69 3.19
C ASP A 240 -8.62 -4.67 2.67
N ALA A 241 -9.16 -3.47 2.40
CA ALA A 241 -10.50 -3.30 1.81
C ALA A 241 -10.62 -3.86 0.37
N LEU A 242 -9.49 -4.05 -0.34
CA LEU A 242 -9.46 -4.58 -1.71
C LEU A 242 -9.27 -6.10 -1.78
N ASN A 243 -8.91 -6.75 -0.66
CA ASN A 243 -8.62 -8.18 -0.59
C ASN A 243 -9.66 -8.98 0.20
N THR A 244 -10.75 -8.36 0.67
CA THR A 244 -11.85 -9.10 1.28
C THR A 244 -12.56 -9.93 0.21
N ILE A 245 -12.33 -11.23 0.23
CA ILE A 245 -13.16 -12.20 -0.48
C ILE A 245 -14.60 -11.96 -0.03
N GLU A 246 -15.50 -11.66 -0.98
CA GLU A 246 -16.92 -11.49 -0.69
C GLU A 246 -17.47 -12.81 -0.13
N VAL A 247 -17.63 -12.88 1.19
CA VAL A 247 -18.29 -14.00 1.85
C VAL A 247 -19.78 -13.86 1.58
N VAL A 248 -20.23 -14.47 0.50
CA VAL A 248 -21.66 -14.58 0.18
C VAL A 248 -22.29 -15.54 1.20
N PRO A 249 -23.25 -15.08 2.02
CA PRO A 249 -23.90 -15.96 2.99
C PRO A 249 -24.67 -17.07 2.27
N PHE A 250 -24.68 -18.26 2.86
CA PHE A 250 -25.38 -19.42 2.32
C PHE A 250 -26.87 -19.10 2.08
N GLY A 251 -27.31 -19.23 0.83
CA GLY A 251 -28.68 -18.90 0.40
C GLY A 251 -28.83 -17.56 -0.36
N ALA A 252 -27.80 -16.71 -0.42
CA ALA A 252 -27.81 -15.52 -1.27
C ALA A 252 -27.50 -15.88 -2.74
N ARG A 253 -28.30 -15.35 -3.68
CA ARG A 253 -28.08 -15.52 -5.13
C ARG A 253 -26.91 -14.64 -5.57
N TYR A 254 -26.01 -15.19 -6.39
CA TYR A 254 -24.88 -14.45 -6.98
C TYR A 254 -25.32 -13.24 -7.82
N ASP A 255 -26.53 -13.31 -8.38
CA ASP A 255 -27.13 -12.28 -9.23
C ASP A 255 -28.08 -11.33 -8.46
N ALA A 256 -28.06 -11.36 -7.11
CA ALA A 256 -28.84 -10.44 -6.32
C ALA A 256 -28.18 -9.05 -6.31
N PRO A 257 -28.95 -7.95 -6.43
CA PRO A 257 -28.40 -6.62 -6.30
C PRO A 257 -27.78 -6.42 -4.90
N PRO A 258 -26.70 -5.64 -4.77
CA PRO A 258 -26.00 -5.43 -3.51
C PRO A 258 -26.95 -4.86 -2.44
N THR A 259 -26.99 -5.51 -1.27
CA THR A 259 -27.83 -5.06 -0.16
C THR A 259 -27.10 -3.97 0.63
N PHE A 260 -27.45 -2.71 0.38
CA PHE A 260 -26.91 -1.58 1.13
C PHE A 260 -27.50 -1.49 2.55
N SER A 261 -26.70 -1.03 3.50
CA SER A 261 -27.16 -0.71 4.86
C SER A 261 -28.22 0.40 4.83
N LYS A 262 -29.10 0.44 5.85
CA LYS A 262 -30.21 1.41 5.93
C LYS A 262 -29.74 2.86 5.84
N GLU A 263 -28.56 3.17 6.38
CA GLU A 263 -27.96 4.50 6.31
C GLU A 263 -27.49 4.87 4.91
N PHE A 264 -26.92 3.91 4.17
CA PHE A 264 -26.44 4.14 2.81
C PHE A 264 -27.59 4.23 1.82
N LYS A 265 -28.65 3.44 2.01
CA LYS A 265 -29.92 3.56 1.25
C LYS A 265 -30.55 4.94 1.40
N ARG A 266 -30.53 5.54 2.60
CA ARG A 266 -31.00 6.91 2.83
C ARG A 266 -30.18 7.98 2.10
N LYS A 267 -28.94 7.70 1.72
CA LYS A 267 -28.10 8.64 0.95
C LYS A 267 -28.30 8.49 -0.56
N MET A 268 -28.46 7.25 -1.03
CA MET A 268 -28.59 6.93 -2.46
C MET A 268 -30.02 7.13 -2.97
N ASP A 269 -31.05 6.77 -2.18
CA ASP A 269 -32.45 6.90 -2.59
C ASP A 269 -33.06 8.21 -2.07
N PRO A 270 -33.32 9.21 -2.93
CA PRO A 270 -33.86 10.51 -2.50
C PRO A 270 -35.26 10.40 -1.87
N LEU A 271 -36.03 9.36 -2.23
CA LEU A 271 -37.33 9.06 -1.62
C LEU A 271 -37.18 8.58 -0.17
N MET A 272 -36.19 7.73 0.11
CA MET A 272 -35.90 7.23 1.46
C MET A 272 -35.14 8.25 2.32
N ALA A 273 -34.36 9.13 1.69
CA ALA A 273 -33.68 10.25 2.34
C ALA A 273 -34.66 11.19 3.04
N LYS A 274 -35.83 11.43 2.42
CA LYS A 274 -36.83 12.39 2.89
C LYS A 274 -38.00 11.78 3.65
N ALA A 275 -38.09 10.45 3.76
CA ALA A 275 -39.17 9.73 4.46
C ALA A 275 -39.15 9.88 6.01
N GLY A 276 -38.58 10.98 6.52
CA GLY A 276 -38.52 11.34 7.94
C GLY A 276 -38.05 12.78 8.19
N SER A 277 -37.79 13.57 7.15
CA SER A 277 -37.48 15.00 7.27
C SER A 277 -38.76 15.82 7.18
N LYS A 278 -38.92 16.83 8.06
CA LYS A 278 -40.11 17.71 8.10
C LYS A 278 -40.41 18.44 6.78
N THR A 279 -39.46 18.50 5.84
CA THR A 279 -39.62 19.06 4.50
C THR A 279 -39.80 17.94 3.48
N LEU A 280 -41.06 17.54 3.25
CA LEU A 280 -41.40 16.56 2.22
C LEU A 280 -40.96 17.05 0.83
N LEU A 281 -40.63 16.11 -0.06
CA LEU A 281 -40.17 16.39 -1.44
C LEU A 281 -41.20 17.23 -2.21
N LEU A 282 -42.50 17.02 -1.94
CA LEU A 282 -43.61 17.80 -2.45
C LEU A 282 -43.52 19.29 -2.06
N HIS A 283 -43.15 19.58 -0.81
CA HIS A 283 -43.04 20.95 -0.28
C HIS A 283 -41.87 21.72 -0.94
N SER A 284 -40.79 21.01 -1.31
CA SER A 284 -39.66 21.60 -2.05
C SER A 284 -39.91 21.78 -3.55
N LEU A 285 -40.87 21.05 -4.11
CA LEU A 285 -41.29 21.21 -5.51
C LEU A 285 -42.29 22.36 -5.64
N LEU A 286 -43.25 22.46 -4.71
CA LEU A 286 -44.22 23.55 -4.62
C LEU A 286 -43.57 24.91 -4.29
N SER A 287 -42.49 24.92 -3.49
CA SER A 287 -41.76 26.17 -3.19
C SER A 287 -40.90 26.69 -4.34
N LYS A 288 -40.71 25.89 -5.41
CA LYS A 288 -39.94 26.29 -6.61
C LYS A 288 -40.83 26.83 -7.72
N SER A 289 -42.16 26.65 -7.61
CA SER A 289 -43.14 27.11 -8.60
C SER A 289 -43.82 28.42 -8.21
N ASN A 290 -43.42 29.04 -7.09
CA ASN A 290 -43.83 30.38 -6.65
C ASN A 290 -42.63 31.31 -6.63
#